data_AF-A0A2N0B551-F1
#
_entry.id   AF-A0A2N0B551-F1
#
_cell.length_a   1.000
_cell.length_b   1.000
_cell.length_c   1.000
_cell.angle_alpha   90.00
_cell.angle_beta   90.00
_cell.angle_gamma   90.00
#
_symmetry.space_group_name_H-M   'P 1'
#
loop_
_entity.id
_entity.type
_entity.pdbx_description
1 polymer ?
#
loop_
_entity_poly.entity_id
_entity_poly.type
_entity_poly.pdbx_seq_one_letter_code
_entity_poly.pdbx_strand_id
1 'polypeptide(L)'
;MHFRLKRKGNFLLVRFPYDRASYDFVRALPKVKWDPEKKVWALPFSEQTLDRFLGLKHSTVKLEGELALRPWIQSLKLENFSRRTIQSYYSNLLSFLKWSGKSPDEISKQDIRSFIEFSFLEKRLSPASYLDNVQAIPTIETEEMICF
;
A
#
# COMPACT_ATOMS: atom_id res chain seq x y z
N MET A 1 -4.40 -19.60 -7.01
CA MET A 1 -3.20 -19.25 -6.22
C MET A 1 -3.49 -18.02 -5.39
N HIS A 2 -3.13 -17.97 -4.10
CA HIS A 2 -3.39 -16.79 -3.26
C HIS A 2 -2.09 -16.32 -2.60
N PHE A 3 -1.66 -15.10 -2.89
CA PHE A 3 -0.42 -14.54 -2.37
C PHE A 3 -0.70 -13.30 -1.52
N ARG A 4 -0.09 -13.22 -0.35
CA ARG A 4 0.00 -12.02 0.47
C ARG A 4 1.41 -11.48 0.39
N LEU A 5 1.55 -10.26 -0.11
CA LEU A 5 2.83 -9.60 -0.33
C LEU A 5 2.97 -8.42 0.62
N LYS A 6 4.01 -8.43 1.44
CA LYS A 6 4.34 -7.33 2.35
C LYS A 6 5.76 -6.85 2.12
N ARG A 7 5.95 -5.55 1.92
CA ARG A 7 7.30 -4.97 1.86
C ARG A 7 7.82 -4.67 3.27
N LYS A 8 9.06 -5.06 3.54
CA LYS A 8 9.79 -4.71 4.75
C LYS A 8 11.19 -4.22 4.37
N GLY A 9 11.35 -2.91 4.27
CA GLY A 9 12.58 -2.29 3.80
C GLY A 9 12.90 -2.68 2.36
N ASN A 10 14.05 -3.34 2.16
CA ASN A 10 14.50 -3.82 0.85
C ASN A 10 14.12 -5.28 0.55
N PHE A 11 13.28 -5.88 1.40
CA PHE A 11 12.80 -7.24 1.21
C PHE A 11 11.30 -7.29 0.97
N LEU A 12 10.89 -8.19 0.09
CA LEU A 12 9.52 -8.59 -0.14
C LEU A 12 9.26 -9.88 0.65
N LEU A 13 8.24 -9.85 1.49
CA LEU A 13 7.76 -11.00 2.26
C LEU A 13 6.52 -11.55 1.55
N VAL A 14 6.54 -12.84 1.23
CA VAL A 14 5.46 -13.53 0.54
C VAL A 14 4.90 -14.61 1.45
N ARG A 15 3.60 -14.59 1.65
CA ARG A 15 2.86 -15.59 2.41
C ARG A 15 1.72 -16.13 1.58
N PHE A 16 1.60 -17.45 1.48
CA PHE A 16 0.54 -18.12 0.74
C PHE A 16 0.16 -19.43 1.45
N PRO A 17 -1.10 -19.89 1.34
CA PRO A 17 -1.45 -21.25 1.73
C PRO A 17 -0.70 -22.26 0.84
N TYR A 18 -0.33 -23.41 1.38
CA TYR A 18 0.43 -24.40 0.63
C TYR A 18 -0.35 -24.86 -0.61
N ASP A 19 0.19 -24.54 -1.77
CA ASP A 19 -0.32 -24.91 -3.09
C ASP A 19 0.90 -25.24 -3.95
N ARG A 20 0.87 -26.39 -4.65
CA ARG A 20 2.04 -26.91 -5.36
C ARG A 20 2.54 -25.93 -6.42
N ALA A 21 1.61 -25.37 -7.18
CA ALA A 21 1.93 -24.41 -8.23
C ALA A 21 2.47 -23.08 -7.65
N SER A 22 1.92 -22.62 -6.52
CA SER A 22 2.42 -21.44 -5.80
C SER A 22 3.82 -21.65 -5.21
N TYR A 23 4.09 -22.84 -4.66
CA TYR A 23 5.41 -23.22 -4.14
C TYR A 23 6.46 -23.27 -5.25
N ASP A 24 6.15 -23.95 -6.35
CA ASP A 24 7.08 -24.07 -7.49
C ASP A 24 7.37 -22.69 -8.10
N PHE A 25 6.37 -21.81 -8.19
CA PHE A 25 6.54 -20.43 -8.63
C PHE A 25 7.48 -19.62 -7.72
N VAL A 26 7.23 -19.62 -6.41
CA VAL A 26 8.04 -18.85 -5.45
C VAL A 26 9.45 -19.41 -5.34
N ARG A 27 9.62 -20.73 -5.42
CA ARG A 27 10.91 -21.41 -5.42
C ARG A 27 11.73 -21.11 -6.67
N ALA A 28 11.09 -20.87 -7.82
CA ALA A 28 11.75 -20.48 -9.05
C ALA A 28 12.27 -19.02 -9.03
N LEU A 29 11.89 -18.20 -8.04
CA LEU A 29 12.37 -16.83 -7.94
C LEU A 29 13.83 -16.75 -7.44
N PRO A 30 14.63 -15.82 -7.97
CA PRO A 30 16.03 -15.69 -7.59
C PRO A 30 16.16 -15.20 -6.15
N LYS A 31 17.12 -15.77 -5.40
CA LYS A 31 17.51 -15.35 -4.04
C LYS A 31 16.37 -15.42 -3.01
N VAL A 32 15.40 -16.30 -3.22
CA VAL A 32 14.34 -16.54 -2.24
C VAL A 32 14.91 -17.28 -1.01
N LYS A 33 14.54 -16.81 0.18
CA LYS A 33 14.88 -17.44 1.47
C LYS A 33 13.60 -17.75 2.22
N TRP A 34 13.48 -18.96 2.73
CA TRP A 34 12.39 -19.33 3.63
C TRP A 34 12.76 -18.93 5.06
N ASP A 35 11.89 -18.16 5.73
CA ASP A 35 11.98 -17.83 7.16
C ASP A 35 11.03 -18.75 7.94
N PRO A 36 11.54 -19.77 8.66
CA PRO A 36 10.72 -20.74 9.38
C PRO A 36 10.01 -20.15 10.61
N GLU A 37 10.57 -19.09 11.23
CA GLU A 37 9.97 -18.46 12.41
C GLU A 37 8.67 -17.74 12.03
N LYS A 38 8.72 -16.98 10.94
CA LYS A 38 7.57 -16.20 10.45
C LYS A 38 6.69 -16.99 9.49
N LYS A 39 7.16 -18.15 9.01
CA LYS A 39 6.54 -18.95 7.94
C LYS A 39 6.28 -18.12 6.69
N VAL A 40 7.28 -17.33 6.29
CA VAL A 40 7.22 -16.43 5.12
C VAL A 40 8.41 -16.64 4.22
N TRP A 41 8.21 -16.43 2.93
CA TRP A 41 9.30 -16.37 1.96
C TRP A 41 9.79 -14.92 1.87
N ALA A 42 11.07 -14.71 2.14
CA ALA A 42 11.75 -13.43 2.02
C ALA A 42 12.60 -13.41 0.76
N LEU A 43 12.47 -12.38 -0.05
CA LEU A 43 13.30 -12.17 -1.23
C LEU A 43 13.64 -10.67 -1.38
N PRO A 44 14.70 -10.32 -2.11
CA PRO A 44 14.98 -8.91 -2.41
C PRO A 44 13.81 -8.27 -3.14
N PHE A 45 13.40 -7.08 -2.71
CA PHE A 45 12.34 -6.32 -3.39
C PHE A 45 12.84 -5.86 -4.77
N SER A 46 12.05 -6.15 -5.80
CA SER A 46 12.27 -5.69 -7.17
C SER A 46 10.91 -5.49 -7.84
N GLU A 47 10.75 -4.37 -8.57
CA GLU A 47 9.53 -4.12 -9.35
C GLU A 47 9.26 -5.26 -10.34
N GLN A 48 10.29 -5.81 -10.98
CA GLN A 48 10.13 -6.94 -11.91
C GLN A 48 9.52 -8.17 -11.23
N THR A 49 9.91 -8.45 -9.99
CA THR A 49 9.38 -9.58 -9.25
C THR A 49 7.94 -9.32 -8.85
N LEU A 50 7.62 -8.10 -8.43
CA LEU A 50 6.25 -7.69 -8.12
C LEU A 50 5.34 -7.80 -9.35
N ASP A 51 5.79 -7.32 -10.51
CA ASP A 51 5.04 -7.41 -11.76
C ASP A 51 4.81 -8.85 -12.20
N ARG A 52 5.76 -9.77 -11.93
CA ARG A 52 5.54 -11.22 -12.15
C ARG A 52 4.39 -11.75 -11.30
N PHE A 53 4.27 -11.34 -10.04
CA PHE A 53 3.12 -11.73 -9.21
C PHE A 53 1.82 -11.15 -9.76
N LEU A 54 1.81 -9.86 -10.12
CA LEU A 54 0.60 -9.18 -10.61
C LEU A 54 0.16 -9.65 -12.01
N GLY A 55 1.09 -10.15 -12.83
CA GLY A 55 0.81 -10.68 -14.17
C GLY A 55 0.18 -12.08 -14.19
N LEU A 56 0.04 -12.74 -13.04
CA LEU A 56 -0.57 -14.07 -12.94
C LEU A 56 -2.10 -13.99 -13.08
N LYS A 57 -2.61 -14.35 -14.28
CA LYS A 57 -4.03 -14.26 -14.68
C LYS A 57 -5.03 -15.07 -13.83
N HIS A 58 -4.57 -15.97 -12.96
CA HIS A 58 -5.41 -16.81 -12.08
C HIS A 58 -4.93 -16.82 -10.62
N SER A 59 -4.34 -15.71 -10.18
CA SER A 59 -3.91 -15.56 -8.78
C SER A 59 -4.54 -14.35 -8.13
N THR A 60 -4.94 -14.50 -6.87
CA THR A 60 -5.33 -13.38 -6.02
C THR A 60 -4.08 -12.91 -5.29
N VAL A 61 -3.56 -11.75 -5.68
CA VAL A 61 -2.41 -11.12 -5.01
C VAL A 61 -2.93 -9.99 -4.13
N LYS A 62 -2.85 -10.19 -2.81
CA LYS A 62 -3.12 -9.14 -1.82
C LYS A 62 -1.83 -8.42 -1.48
N LEU A 63 -1.80 -7.12 -1.71
CA LEU A 63 -0.70 -6.23 -1.32
C LEU A 63 -0.96 -5.73 0.09
N GLU A 64 0.02 -5.79 0.98
CA GLU A 64 -0.09 -5.39 2.38
C GLU A 64 0.93 -4.29 2.74
N GLY A 65 0.57 -3.47 3.72
CA GLY A 65 1.41 -2.37 4.20
C GLY A 65 1.65 -1.33 3.10
N GLU A 66 2.90 -0.88 2.94
CA GLU A 66 3.24 0.14 1.93
C GLU A 66 2.93 -0.29 0.48
N LEU A 67 2.92 -1.59 0.19
CA LEU A 67 2.60 -2.08 -1.16
C LEU A 67 1.14 -1.89 -1.52
N ALA A 68 0.23 -1.86 -0.54
CA ALA A 68 -1.19 -1.60 -0.76
C ALA A 68 -1.42 -0.20 -1.32
N LEU A 69 -0.45 0.72 -1.19
CA LEU A 69 -0.51 2.06 -1.76
C LEU A 69 -0.22 2.09 -3.27
N ARG A 70 0.28 1.00 -3.86
CA ARG A 70 0.69 0.99 -5.27
C ARG A 70 -0.45 1.33 -6.24
N PRO A 71 -1.68 0.78 -6.12
CA PRO A 71 -2.78 1.13 -7.01
C PRO A 71 -3.14 2.61 -6.92
N TRP A 72 -3.11 3.19 -5.72
CA TRP A 72 -3.34 4.61 -5.50
C TRP A 72 -2.24 5.50 -6.12
N ILE A 73 -0.96 5.13 -5.99
CA ILE A 73 0.12 5.85 -6.68
C ILE A 73 -0.05 5.77 -8.20
N GLN A 74 -0.54 4.63 -8.73
CA GLN A 74 -0.82 4.48 -10.15
C GLN A 74 -2.00 5.35 -10.61
N SER A 75 -3.08 5.46 -9.83
CA SER A 75 -4.20 6.35 -10.16
C SER A 75 -3.75 7.81 -10.25
N LEU A 76 -2.93 8.28 -9.29
CA LEU A 76 -2.38 9.63 -9.32
C LEU A 76 -1.51 9.88 -10.56
N LYS A 77 -0.75 8.88 -11.02
CA LYS A 77 0.03 8.99 -12.26
C LYS A 77 -0.85 9.09 -13.50
N LEU A 78 -1.95 8.32 -13.54
CA LEU A 78 -2.92 8.35 -14.64
C LEU A 78 -3.68 9.68 -14.70
N GLU A 79 -3.93 10.29 -13.54
CA GLU A 79 -4.54 11.62 -13.40
C GLU A 79 -3.56 12.77 -13.71
N ASN A 80 -2.34 12.46 -14.19
CA ASN A 80 -1.30 13.42 -14.55
C ASN A 80 -0.85 14.33 -13.40
N PHE A 81 -0.97 13.90 -12.15
CA PHE A 81 -0.40 14.65 -11.04
C PHE A 81 1.13 14.76 -11.17
N SER A 82 1.67 15.90 -10.73
CA SER A 82 3.10 16.13 -10.76
C SER A 82 3.84 15.15 -9.86
N ARG A 83 5.08 14.80 -10.21
CA ARG A 83 5.95 13.94 -9.37
C ARG A 83 6.11 14.50 -7.95
N ARG A 84 6.12 15.84 -7.82
CA ARG A 84 6.26 16.54 -6.55
C ARG A 84 5.00 16.38 -5.70
N THR A 85 3.83 16.46 -6.32
CA THR A 85 2.53 16.25 -5.67
C THR A 85 2.40 14.81 -5.19
N ILE A 86 2.70 13.83 -6.06
CA ILE A 86 2.69 12.40 -5.70
C ILE A 86 3.63 12.13 -4.52
N GLN A 87 4.83 12.70 -4.52
CA GLN A 87 5.79 12.54 -3.43
C GLN A 87 5.30 13.17 -2.11
N SER A 88 4.71 14.37 -2.18
CA SER A 88 4.09 15.03 -1.03
C SER A 88 2.98 14.16 -0.44
N TYR A 89 2.06 13.69 -1.29
CA TYR A 89 0.92 12.88 -0.87
C TYR A 89 1.38 11.56 -0.26
N TYR A 90 2.37 10.90 -0.87
CA TYR A 90 2.96 9.67 -0.34
C TYR A 90 3.58 9.88 1.05
N SER A 91 4.33 10.97 1.24
CA SER A 91 4.94 11.30 2.53
C SER A 91 3.89 11.56 3.63
N ASN A 92 2.82 12.28 3.29
CA ASN A 92 1.72 12.57 4.21
C ASN A 92 0.98 11.28 4.58
N LEU A 93 0.69 10.43 3.59
CA LEU A 93 0.01 9.16 3.80
C LEU A 93 0.84 8.18 4.64
N LEU A 94 2.16 8.09 4.42
CA LEU A 94 3.04 7.30 5.29
C LEU A 94 3.04 7.80 6.73
N SER A 95 2.99 9.13 6.92
CA SER A 95 2.93 9.73 8.25
C SER A 95 1.61 9.38 8.94
N PHE A 96 0.50 9.40 8.21
CA PHE A 96 -0.81 8.96 8.70
C PHE A 96 -0.83 7.47 9.07
N LEU A 97 -0.32 6.59 8.20
CA LEU A 97 -0.27 5.15 8.47
C LEU A 97 0.57 4.82 9.69
N LYS A 98 1.68 5.55 9.89
CA LYS A 98 2.50 5.42 11.11
C LYS A 98 1.77 5.87 12.36
N TRP A 99 0.97 6.94 12.27
CA TRP A 99 0.18 7.46 13.37
C TRP A 99 -0.98 6.53 13.73
N SER A 100 -1.74 6.06 12.74
CA SER A 100 -2.90 5.20 12.96
C SER A 100 -2.50 3.79 13.38
N GLY A 101 -1.30 3.34 13.02
CA GLY A 101 -0.84 1.96 13.22
C GLY A 101 -1.61 0.93 12.40
N LYS A 102 -2.51 1.37 11.51
CA LYS A 102 -3.39 0.53 10.68
C LYS A 102 -2.76 0.26 9.33
N SER A 103 -3.16 -0.85 8.71
CA SER A 103 -2.80 -1.09 7.30
C SER A 103 -3.70 -0.25 6.37
N PRO A 104 -3.26 0.05 5.13
CA PRO A 104 -4.08 0.85 4.21
C PRO A 104 -5.46 0.26 3.91
N ASP A 105 -5.58 -1.06 3.97
CA ASP A 105 -6.84 -1.79 3.76
C ASP A 105 -7.83 -1.64 4.93
N GLU A 106 -7.36 -1.19 6.10
CA GLU A 106 -8.14 -1.09 7.35
C GLU A 106 -8.47 0.35 7.73
N ILE A 107 -8.10 1.32 6.88
CA ILE A 107 -8.37 2.75 7.12
C ILE A 107 -9.87 3.00 6.99
N SER A 108 -10.49 3.51 8.06
CA SER A 108 -11.85 4.04 8.02
C SER A 108 -11.88 5.54 7.72
N LYS A 109 -13.00 6.03 7.16
CA LYS A 109 -13.31 7.47 7.06
C LYS A 109 -13.19 8.20 8.41
N GLN A 110 -13.44 7.49 9.51
CA GLN A 110 -13.30 8.04 10.86
C GLN A 110 -11.83 8.24 11.26
N ASP A 111 -10.92 7.33 10.86
CA ASP A 111 -9.49 7.44 11.16
C ASP A 111 -8.86 8.65 10.46
N ILE A 112 -9.31 8.90 9.24
CA ILE A 112 -8.97 10.09 8.46
C ILE A 112 -9.38 11.36 9.20
N ARG A 113 -10.63 11.43 9.66
CA ARG A 113 -11.15 12.60 10.40
C ARG A 113 -10.36 12.80 11.70
N SER A 114 -10.14 11.74 12.47
CA SER A 114 -9.37 11.80 13.71
C SER A 114 -7.91 12.23 13.49
N PHE A 115 -7.27 11.80 12.40
CA PHE A 115 -5.93 12.27 12.05
C PHE A 115 -5.91 13.73 11.63
N ILE A 116 -6.91 14.16 10.87
CA ILE A 116 -7.05 15.55 10.46
C ILE A 116 -7.24 16.45 11.69
N GLU A 117 -8.16 16.10 12.58
CA GLU A 117 -8.39 16.82 13.85
C GLU A 117 -7.10 16.88 14.68
N PHE A 118 -6.42 15.76 14.86
CA PHE A 118 -5.13 15.69 15.55
C PHE A 118 -4.06 16.57 14.89
N SER A 119 -3.93 16.52 13.56
CA SER A 119 -2.92 17.26 12.81
C SER A 119 -3.19 18.78 12.77
N PHE A 120 -4.46 19.19 12.78
CA PHE A 120 -4.85 20.60 12.92
C PHE A 120 -4.56 21.12 14.33
N LEU A 121 -4.94 20.36 15.36
CA LEU A 121 -4.79 20.77 16.75
C LEU A 121 -3.33 20.81 17.19
N GLU A 122 -2.51 19.87 16.71
CA GLU A 122 -1.13 19.71 17.20
C GLU A 122 -0.06 20.28 16.25
N LYS A 123 -0.29 20.34 14.93
CA LYS A 123 0.72 20.77 13.93
C LYS A 123 0.44 22.07 13.18
N ARG A 124 -0.70 22.74 13.39
CA ARG A 124 -1.10 23.97 12.65
C ARG A 124 -0.91 23.86 11.13
N LEU A 125 -1.36 22.75 10.53
CA LEU A 125 -1.37 22.63 9.07
C LEU A 125 -2.22 23.73 8.43
N SER A 126 -1.78 24.23 7.28
CA SER A 126 -2.54 25.23 6.53
C SER A 126 -3.76 24.58 5.85
N PRO A 127 -4.85 25.35 5.59
CA PRO A 127 -6.04 24.85 4.88
C PRO A 127 -5.74 24.26 3.48
N ALA A 128 -4.67 24.70 2.82
CA ALA A 128 -4.22 24.15 1.54
C ALA A 128 -3.63 22.75 1.69
N SER A 129 -2.81 22.51 2.73
CA SER A 129 -2.32 21.16 3.06
C SER A 129 -3.44 20.22 3.50
N TYR A 130 -4.54 20.76 4.02
CA TYR A 130 -5.75 19.97 4.31
C TYR A 130 -6.44 19.46 3.05
N LEU A 131 -6.69 20.32 2.06
CA LEU A 131 -7.28 19.91 0.78
C LEU A 131 -6.39 18.87 0.08
N ASP A 132 -5.08 19.09 0.07
CA ASP A 132 -4.11 18.12 -0.46
C ASP A 132 -4.20 16.75 0.23
N ASN A 133 -4.38 16.71 1.55
CA ASN A 133 -4.51 15.45 2.30
C ASN A 133 -5.86 14.75 2.05
N VAL A 134 -6.95 15.51 1.92
CA VAL A 134 -8.29 14.97 1.62
C VAL A 134 -8.34 14.39 0.21
N GLN A 135 -7.74 15.06 -0.77
CA GLN A 135 -7.62 14.56 -2.15
C GLN A 135 -6.67 13.35 -2.27
N ALA A 136 -5.70 13.23 -1.36
CA ALA A 136 -4.72 12.13 -1.33
C ALA A 136 -5.24 10.83 -0.70
N ILE A 137 -6.39 10.83 -0.05
CA ILE A 137 -6.94 9.60 0.55
C ILE A 137 -7.53 8.75 -0.56
N PRO A 138 -7.23 7.43 -0.61
CA PRO A 138 -7.86 6.57 -1.59
C PRO A 138 -9.38 6.70 -1.42
N THR A 139 -10.04 7.17 -2.47
CA THR A 139 -11.48 7.17 -2.62
C THR A 139 -11.93 5.71 -2.62
N ILE A 140 -11.96 5.10 -1.43
CA ILE A 140 -12.71 3.88 -1.17
C ILE A 140 -14.16 4.36 -1.24
N GLU A 141 -14.76 4.03 -2.37
CA GLU A 141 -16.13 4.35 -2.80
C GLU A 141 -16.30 5.77 -3.34
N THR A 142 -16.10 5.87 -4.65
CA THR A 142 -16.84 6.77 -5.54
C THR A 142 -18.33 6.72 -5.21
N GLU A 143 -18.88 7.79 -4.64
CA GLU A 143 -20.07 8.51 -5.18
C GLU A 143 -20.69 9.57 -4.25
N GLU A 144 -20.38 9.66 -2.95
CA GLU A 144 -21.22 10.48 -2.04
C GLU A 144 -20.63 11.80 -1.51
N MET A 145 -19.56 12.37 -2.07
CA MET A 145 -18.96 13.59 -1.48
C MET A 145 -18.81 14.79 -2.41
N ILE A 146 -19.72 14.94 -3.38
CA ILE A 146 -19.97 16.21 -4.11
C ILE A 146 -21.18 16.97 -3.53
N CYS A 147 -21.60 16.66 -2.30
CA CYS A 147 -22.58 17.50 -1.60
C CYS A 147 -22.13 17.66 -0.15
N PHE A 148 -21.43 18.76 0.14
CA PHE A 148 -21.74 19.76 1.16
C PHE A 148 -20.65 20.84 1.19
#